data_AF-A0A9W4GXY7-F1
#
_entry.id   AF-A0A9W4GXY7-F1
#
_cell.length_a   1.000
_cell.length_b   1.000
_cell.length_c   1.000
_cell.angle_alpha   90.00
_cell.angle_beta   90.00
_cell.angle_gamma   90.00
#
_symmetry.space_group_name_H-M   'P 1'
#
loop_
_entity.id
_entity.type
_entity.pdbx_description
1 polymer ?
#
loop_
_entity_poly.entity_id
_entity_poly.type
_entity_poly.pdbx_seq_one_letter_code
_entity_poly.pdbx_strand_id
1 'polypeptide(L)' 'MPEAGRASGPVDAAAGLTPQESQIVRLAAEGLSNKDIAARLFLSPRTVGYHLYKAYPKLGVVSRGELAGMF' A
#
# COMPACT_ATOMS: atom_id res chain seq x y z
N MET A 1 20.49 -3.87 -8.17
CA MET A 1 19.62 -4.69 -7.30
C MET A 1 18.41 -5.13 -8.12
N PRO A 2 18.39 -6.32 -8.74
CA PRO A 2 17.18 -6.79 -9.42
C PRO A 2 16.40 -7.79 -8.54
N GLU A 3 15.07 -7.67 -8.65
CA GLU A 3 14.00 -8.65 -8.40
C GLU A 3 13.56 -9.00 -6.96
N ALA A 4 12.49 -8.34 -6.54
CA ALA A 4 11.38 -9.01 -5.85
C ALA A 4 10.07 -8.52 -6.47
N GLY A 5 9.82 -8.95 -7.71
CA GLY A 5 8.49 -8.89 -8.31
C GLY A 5 7.56 -9.85 -7.58
N ARG A 6 7.11 -9.49 -6.37
CA ARG A 6 5.83 -9.99 -5.87
C ARG A 6 4.80 -9.44 -6.83
N ALA A 7 4.16 -10.31 -7.61
CA ALA A 7 3.19 -9.91 -8.61
C ALA A 7 2.19 -8.93 -8.00
N SER A 8 2.28 -7.66 -8.43
CA SER A 8 1.23 -6.68 -8.28
C SER A 8 -0.05 -7.33 -8.81
N GLY A 9 -1.09 -7.34 -7.99
CA GLY A 9 -2.37 -7.93 -8.34
C GLY A 9 -3.01 -7.12 -9.47
N PRO A 10 -4.05 -7.66 -10.12
CA PRO A 10 -4.73 -6.97 -11.20
C PRO A 10 -5.20 -5.55 -10.80
N VAL A 11 -5.61 -5.36 -9.54
CA VAL A 11 -6.00 -4.05 -9.00
C VAL A 11 -4.83 -3.06 -8.91
N ASP A 12 -3.64 -3.52 -8.51
CA ASP A 12 -2.45 -2.69 -8.37
C ASP A 12 -1.93 -2.21 -9.74
N ALA A 13 -1.94 -3.12 -10.72
CA ALA A 13 -1.53 -2.84 -12.08
C ALA A 13 -2.51 -1.88 -12.78
N ALA A 14 -3.82 -2.12 -12.62
CA ALA A 14 -4.86 -1.23 -13.15
C ALA A 14 -4.79 0.18 -12.54
N ALA A 15 -4.45 0.29 -11.25
CA ALA A 15 -4.29 1.56 -10.56
C ALA A 15 -2.92 2.23 -10.77
N GLY A 16 -1.95 1.58 -11.43
CA GLY A 16 -0.61 2.15 -11.61
C GLY A 16 0.14 2.37 -10.29
N LEU A 17 -0.05 1.47 -9.32
CA LEU A 17 0.68 1.52 -8.06
C LEU A 17 2.14 1.13 -8.27
N THR A 18 3.04 1.86 -7.62
CA THR A 18 4.43 1.40 -7.49
C THR A 18 4.48 0.16 -6.60
N PRO A 19 5.55 -0.66 -6.68
CA PRO A 19 5.69 -1.85 -5.83
C PRO A 19 5.58 -1.52 -4.33
N GLN A 20 6.16 -0.39 -3.91
CA GLN A 20 6.14 0.04 -2.52
C GLN A 20 4.75 0.53 -2.06
N GLU A 21 4.03 1.25 -2.93
CA GLU A 21 2.63 1.62 -2.66
C GLU A 21 1.75 0.38 -2.54
N SER A 22 1.86 -0.57 -3.47
CA SER A 22 1.11 -1.84 -3.45
C SER A 22 1.33 -2.62 -2.15
N GLN A 23 2.59 -2.78 -1.73
CA GLN A 23 2.91 -3.49 -0.50
C GLN A 23 2.32 -2.79 0.74
N ILE A 24 2.35 -1.46 0.77
CA ILE A 24 1.80 -0.67 1.87
C ILE A 24 0.27 -0.73 1.91
N VAL A 25 -0.42 -0.62 0.77
CA VAL A 25 -1.90 -0.66 0.74
C VAL A 25 -2.45 -2.03 1.09
N ARG A 26 -1.77 -3.12 0.72
CA ARG A 26 -2.16 -4.48 1.09
C ARG A 26 -2.09 -4.70 2.59
N LEU A 27 -0.96 -4.34 3.21
CA LEU A 27 -0.84 -4.39 4.66
C LEU A 27 -1.86 -3.43 5.32
N ALA A 28 -2.18 -2.31 4.68
CA ALA A 28 -3.20 -1.42 5.20
C ALA A 28 -4.62 -2.01 5.15
N ALA A 29 -4.94 -2.74 4.08
CA ALA A 29 -6.18 -3.50 3.90
C ALA A 29 -6.32 -4.64 4.91
N GLU A 30 -5.21 -5.25 5.34
CA GLU A 30 -5.16 -6.21 6.47
C GLU A 30 -5.45 -5.55 7.85
N GLY A 31 -5.74 -4.25 7.90
CA GLY A 31 -6.10 -3.52 9.12
C GLY A 31 -4.91 -2.92 9.89
N LEU A 32 -3.72 -2.94 9.30
CA LEU A 32 -2.48 -3.03 10.06
C LEU A 32 -1.81 -1.71 10.48
N SER A 33 -2.46 -0.69 11.05
CA SER A 33 -1.89 0.66 11.38
C SER A 33 -0.78 1.27 10.45
N ASN A 34 -0.20 2.42 10.77
CA ASN A 34 1.00 2.91 10.04
C ASN A 34 2.29 2.54 10.75
N LYS A 35 2.21 2.30 12.07
CA LYS A 35 3.36 1.93 12.90
C LYS A 35 3.76 0.48 12.67
N ASP A 36 2.78 -0.42 12.55
CA ASP A 36 3.04 -1.84 12.32
C ASP A 36 3.59 -2.08 10.91
N ILE A 37 3.01 -1.42 9.90
CA ILE A 37 3.55 -1.43 8.53
C ILE A 37 4.98 -0.88 8.51
N ALA A 38 5.22 0.25 9.18
CA ALA A 38 6.53 0.86 9.27
C ALA A 38 7.56 -0.11 9.90
N ALA A 39 7.20 -0.79 10.99
CA ALA A 39 8.05 -1.79 11.63
C ALA A 39 8.34 -2.98 10.70
N ARG A 40 7.33 -3.50 9.98
CA ARG A 40 7.49 -4.64 9.05
C ARG A 40 8.35 -4.29 7.83
N LEU A 41 8.26 -3.05 7.36
CA LEU A 41 8.95 -2.60 6.15
C LEU A 41 10.25 -1.85 6.43
N PHE A 42 10.66 -1.74 7.70
CA PHE A 42 11.81 -0.95 8.14
C PHE A 42 11.74 0.52 7.66
N LEU A 43 10.56 1.11 7.76
CA LEU A 43 10.25 2.48 7.37
C LEU A 43 9.85 3.33 8.59
N SER A 44 9.69 4.64 8.37
CA SER A 44 9.02 5.49 9.35
C SER A 44 7.49 5.47 9.13
N PRO A 45 6.66 5.62 10.18
CA PRO A 45 5.20 5.75 10.04
C PRO A 45 4.79 6.92 9.14
N ARG A 46 5.62 7.98 9.08
CA ARG A 46 5.42 9.13 8.18
C ARG A 46 5.61 8.75 6.72
N THR A 47 6.63 7.95 6.42
CA THR A 47 6.88 7.43 5.07
C THR A 47 5.72 6.55 4.61
N VAL A 48 5.20 5.68 5.49
CA VAL A 48 4.00 4.88 5.20
C VAL A 48 2.81 5.77 4.87
N GLY A 49 2.54 6.80 5.68
CA GLY A 49 1.48 7.77 5.42
C GLY A 49 1.62 8.50 4.09
N TYR A 50 2.86 8.86 3.69
CA TYR A 50 3.14 9.47 2.39
C TYR A 50 2.78 8.54 1.22
N HIS A 51 3.13 7.26 1.30
CA HIS A 51 2.77 6.30 0.25
C HIS A 51 1.27 6.06 0.18
N LEU A 52 0.58 5.93 1.33
CA LEU A 52 -0.88 5.82 1.36
C LEU A 52 -1.55 7.05 0.72
N TYR A 53 -1.08 8.25 1.05
CA TYR A 53 -1.57 9.50 0.46
C TYR A 53 -1.43 9.53 -1.08
N LYS A 54 -0.35 8.97 -1.63
CA LYS A 54 -0.18 8.86 -3.09
C LYS A 54 -0.97 7.71 -3.72
N ALA A 55 -1.19 6.63 -3.00
CA ALA A 55 -1.88 5.45 -3.51
C ALA A 55 -3.41 5.62 -3.53
N TYR A 56 -3.97 6.32 -2.55
CA TYR A 56 -5.42 6.53 -2.42
C TYR A 56 -6.09 7.13 -3.67
N PRO A 57 -5.61 8.26 -4.24
CA PRO A 57 -6.20 8.80 -5.46
C PRO A 57 -6.04 7.89 -6.68
N LYS A 58 -5.01 7.03 -6.71
CA LYS A 58 -4.82 6.04 -7.78
C LYS A 58 -5.81 4.89 -7.70
N LEU A 59 -6.19 4.51 -6.46
CA LEU A 59 -7.20 3.50 -6.17
C LEU A 59 -8.63 4.05 -6.16
N GLY A 60 -8.80 5.37 -6.22
CA GLY A 60 -10.10 6.03 -6.11
C GLY A 60 -10.72 5.96 -4.72
N VAL A 61 -9.92 5.72 -3.67
CA VAL A 61 -10.38 5.67 -2.27
C VAL A 61 -10.07 6.95 -1.52
N VAL A 62 -10.88 7.26 -0.52
CA VAL A 62 -10.65 8.42 0.36
C VAL A 62 -10.27 8.04 1.79
N SER A 63 -10.47 6.78 2.17
CA SER A 63 -10.18 6.29 3.52
C SER A 63 -9.52 4.92 3.53
N ARG A 64 -8.84 4.63 4.65
CA ARG A 64 -8.24 3.30 4.88
C ARG A 64 -9.28 2.19 4.91
N GLY A 65 -10.48 2.48 5.43
CA GLY A 65 -11.55 1.49 5.55
C GLY A 65 -12.02 0.96 4.20
N GLU A 66 -11.97 1.79 3.15
CA GLU A 66 -12.33 1.39 1.78
C GLU A 66 -11.32 0.43 1.15
N LEU A 67 -10.08 0.34 1.69
CA LEU A 67 -9.13 -0.67 1.24
C LEU A 67 -9.57 -2.09 1.63
N ALA A 68 -10.38 -2.23 2.68
CA ALA A 68 -10.89 -3.51 3.12
C ALA A 68 -11.81 -4.10 2.04
N GLY A 69 -11.42 -5.25 1.48
CA GLY A 69 -12.16 -5.92 0.40
C GLY A 69 -11.74 -5.53 -1.02
N MET A 70 -10.72 -4.70 -1.20
CA MET A 70 -10.13 -4.43 -2.53
C MET A 70 -9.13 -5.50 -3.00
N PHE A 71 -8.62 -6.29 -2.07
CA PHE A 71 -7.61 -7.32 -2.26
C PHE A 71 -8.10 -8.63 -1.62
#